data_AF-A0A165L0X1-F1
#
_entry.id   AF-A0A165L0X1-F1
#
_cell.length_a   1.000
_cell.length_b   1.000
_cell.length_c   1.000
_cell.angle_alpha   90.00
_cell.angle_beta   90.00
_cell.angle_gamma   90.00
#
_symmetry.space_group_name_H-M   'P 1'
#
loop_
_entity.id
_entity.type
_entity.pdbx_description
1 polymer ?
#
loop_
_entity_poly.entity_id
_entity_poly.type
_entity_poly.pdbx_seq_one_letter_code
_entity_poly.pdbx_strand_id
1 'polypeptide(L)'
;MELSRFFGRRFKLLPASSFADKLSSEIHSQGQSTLVRRLPSELIVAIFESCDEYRTAACLALTCKLFWDLGRLTVERQLNIATDWTGDRLACIGDYAAETVDELPKGILNDSERAFVDDYIRTENCGVFGALMELCSFEVPLNPVSDLPWIRHRDIFYEVDDDLRTAMYTWLVLVEEVVDAKISPEGMVLPDLTARQYIRGNAFIAKCQGAERPLSLWREWWDLQDLIILGICYSSHCTMLRSESETSLLHGLWSGHRFDVVEEKTLTAGGWKDVSDQLLHVGQRLFEVDCDCY
;
A
#
# COMPACT_ATOMS: atom_id res chain seq x y z
N MET A 1 1.48 16.32 -8.27
CA MET A 1 2.03 15.88 -6.98
C MET A 1 2.41 14.43 -7.18
N GLU A 2 3.68 14.14 -7.45
CA GLU A 2 4.15 12.76 -7.53
C GLU A 2 4.13 12.20 -6.10
N LEU A 3 3.15 11.34 -5.83
CA LEU A 3 2.94 10.76 -4.50
C LEU A 3 4.03 9.72 -4.23
N SER A 4 4.84 9.95 -3.21
CA SER A 4 5.83 8.99 -2.72
C SER A 4 5.14 7.80 -2.05
N ARG A 5 5.00 6.72 -2.83
CA ARG A 5 5.11 5.28 -2.52
C ARG A 5 5.02 4.84 -1.06
N PHE A 6 4.15 3.87 -0.77
CA PHE A 6 4.33 2.73 0.16
C PHE A 6 3.00 1.99 0.28
N PHE A 7 2.90 0.65 0.21
CA PHE A 7 1.91 -0.17 0.94
C PHE A 7 2.22 -1.66 0.87
N GLY A 8 1.64 -2.40 1.81
CA GLY A 8 1.50 -3.82 1.63
C GLY A 8 0.37 -4.48 2.41
N ARG A 9 -0.01 -5.66 1.94
CA ARG A 9 -1.13 -6.45 2.44
C ARG A 9 -0.66 -7.89 2.53
N ARG A 10 -1.35 -8.70 3.32
CA ARG A 10 -1.41 -10.13 3.03
C ARG A 10 -2.43 -10.34 1.90
N PHE A 11 -1.94 -10.36 0.68
CA PHE A 11 -2.67 -10.73 -0.52
C PHE A 11 -3.16 -12.17 -0.39
N LYS A 12 -4.47 -12.34 -0.60
CA LYS A 12 -5.12 -13.63 -0.82
C LYS A 12 -5.88 -13.52 -2.13
N LEU A 13 -5.35 -14.14 -3.17
CA LEU A 13 -5.93 -14.14 -4.50
C LEU A 13 -7.25 -14.91 -4.45
N LEU A 14 -8.32 -14.27 -4.95
CA LEU A 14 -9.62 -14.90 -5.06
C LEU A 14 -9.57 -16.09 -6.04
N PRO A 15 -10.52 -17.03 -5.97
CA PRO A 15 -10.66 -18.06 -6.99
C PRO A 15 -10.83 -17.43 -8.38
N ALA A 16 -10.37 -18.11 -9.44
CA ALA A 16 -10.51 -17.59 -10.81
C ALA A 16 -11.95 -17.30 -11.24
N SER A 17 -12.94 -17.91 -10.57
CA SER A 17 -14.36 -17.66 -10.79
C SER A 17 -14.84 -16.31 -10.27
N SER A 18 -14.02 -15.60 -9.48
CA SER A 18 -14.36 -14.32 -8.88
C SER A 18 -13.94 -13.13 -9.73
N PHE A 19 -13.09 -13.32 -10.75
CA PHE A 19 -12.66 -12.26 -11.64
C PHE A 19 -13.79 -11.71 -12.50
N ALA A 20 -13.73 -10.41 -12.79
CA ALA A 20 -14.58 -9.76 -13.81
C ALA A 20 -14.79 -10.63 -15.06
N ASP A 21 -16.03 -10.65 -15.58
CA ASP A 21 -16.49 -11.55 -16.64
C ASP A 21 -15.56 -11.59 -17.87
N LYS A 22 -14.94 -10.46 -18.21
CA LYS A 22 -14.00 -10.37 -19.33
C LYS A 22 -12.70 -11.13 -19.07
N LEU A 23 -12.05 -10.93 -17.93
CA LEU A 23 -10.82 -11.64 -17.55
C LEU A 23 -11.11 -13.14 -17.32
N SER A 24 -12.25 -13.44 -16.68
CA SER A 24 -12.76 -14.80 -16.56
C SER A 24 -12.91 -15.48 -17.92
N SER A 25 -13.49 -14.80 -18.93
CA SER A 25 -13.65 -15.36 -20.28
C SER A 25 -12.32 -15.60 -21.00
N GLU A 26 -11.33 -14.72 -20.82
CA GLU A 26 -9.99 -14.86 -21.39
C GLU A 26 -9.24 -16.05 -20.77
N ILE A 27 -9.25 -16.17 -19.44
CA ILE A 27 -8.66 -17.31 -18.69
C ILE A 27 -9.33 -18.64 -19.10
N HIS A 28 -10.65 -18.64 -19.34
CA HIS A 28 -11.37 -19.83 -19.81
C HIS A 28 -11.02 -20.21 -21.26
N SER A 29 -10.82 -19.23 -22.15
CA SER A 29 -10.40 -19.48 -23.54
C SER A 29 -9.02 -20.14 -23.62
N GLN A 30 -8.16 -19.86 -22.63
CA GLN A 30 -6.79 -20.37 -22.54
C GLN A 30 -6.69 -21.80 -21.97
N GLY A 31 -7.81 -22.44 -21.59
CA GLY A 31 -7.85 -23.86 -21.22
C GLY A 31 -7.45 -24.85 -22.33
N GLN A 32 -7.04 -24.34 -23.49
CA GLN A 32 -6.70 -25.10 -24.69
C GLN A 32 -5.20 -25.28 -24.95
N SER A 33 -4.29 -24.78 -24.10
CA SER A 33 -2.85 -24.98 -24.32
C SER A 33 -2.47 -26.46 -24.23
N THR A 34 -2.20 -27.08 -25.38
CA THR A 34 -1.87 -28.51 -25.52
C THR A 34 -0.52 -28.87 -24.91
N LEU A 35 0.42 -27.93 -24.89
CA LEU A 35 1.73 -28.09 -24.27
C LEU A 35 1.62 -28.09 -22.74
N VAL A 36 0.90 -27.11 -22.19
CA VAL A 36 0.74 -26.95 -20.73
C VAL A 36 -0.02 -28.12 -20.12
N ARG A 37 -1.05 -28.64 -20.79
CA ARG A 37 -1.81 -29.82 -20.32
C ARG A 37 -1.00 -31.12 -20.29
N ARG A 38 0.17 -31.16 -20.95
CA ARG A 38 1.06 -32.33 -20.95
C ARG A 38 2.14 -32.27 -19.88
N LEU A 39 2.30 -31.12 -19.21
CA LEU A 39 3.23 -31.00 -18.09
C LEU A 39 2.58 -31.60 -16.83
N PRO A 40 3.30 -32.44 -16.08
CA PRO A 40 2.91 -32.80 -14.71
C PRO A 40 2.76 -31.54 -13.85
N SER A 41 1.82 -31.56 -12.91
CA SER A 41 1.55 -30.43 -12.01
C SER A 41 2.79 -30.01 -11.22
N GLU A 42 3.66 -30.96 -10.87
CA GLU A 42 4.91 -30.73 -10.15
C GLU A 42 5.89 -29.87 -10.95
N LEU A 43 5.95 -30.05 -12.28
CA LEU A 43 6.80 -29.22 -13.15
C LEU A 43 6.24 -27.80 -13.29
N ILE A 44 4.91 -27.66 -13.32
CA ILE A 44 4.26 -26.36 -13.36
C ILE A 44 4.58 -25.59 -12.07
N VAL A 45 4.43 -26.22 -10.91
CA VAL A 45 4.81 -25.63 -9.62
C VAL A 45 6.30 -25.27 -9.60
N ALA A 46 7.18 -26.14 -10.08
CA ALA A 46 8.61 -25.86 -10.14
C ALA A 46 8.94 -24.65 -11.05
N ILE A 47 8.20 -24.42 -12.13
CA ILE A 47 8.33 -23.22 -12.98
C ILE A 47 7.97 -21.98 -12.16
N PHE A 48 6.84 -22.00 -11.43
CA PHE A 48 6.46 -20.89 -10.56
C PHE A 48 7.50 -20.61 -9.47
N GLU A 49 8.03 -21.65 -8.83
CA GLU A 49 9.08 -21.51 -7.81
C GLU A 49 10.41 -20.97 -8.38
N SER A 50 10.61 -21.07 -9.70
CA SER A 50 11.77 -20.49 -10.39
C SER A 50 11.58 -19.05 -10.85
N CYS A 51 10.38 -18.47 -10.70
CA CYS A 51 10.15 -17.06 -10.98
C CYS A 51 10.68 -16.22 -9.81
N ASP A 52 11.74 -15.45 -10.04
CA ASP A 52 12.35 -14.60 -9.00
C ASP A 52 11.47 -13.38 -8.66
N GLU A 53 10.65 -12.91 -9.61
CA GLU A 53 9.81 -11.73 -9.45
C GLU A 53 8.32 -12.10 -9.40
N TYR A 54 7.61 -11.56 -8.41
CA TYR A 54 6.17 -11.78 -8.23
C TYR A 54 5.34 -11.38 -9.46
N ARG A 55 5.78 -10.34 -10.21
CA ARG A 55 5.12 -9.91 -11.44
C ARG A 55 5.20 -10.98 -12.52
N THR A 56 6.38 -11.56 -12.71
CA THR A 56 6.61 -12.64 -13.68
C THR A 56 5.74 -13.86 -13.33
N ALA A 57 5.69 -14.24 -12.05
CA ALA A 57 4.83 -15.32 -11.58
C ALA A 57 3.34 -15.00 -11.82
N ALA A 58 2.88 -13.79 -11.50
CA ALA A 58 1.48 -13.40 -11.71
C ALA A 58 1.09 -13.39 -13.19
N CYS A 59 1.94 -12.83 -14.07
CA CYS A 59 1.73 -12.85 -15.51
C CYS A 59 1.62 -14.28 -16.03
N LEU A 60 2.50 -15.19 -15.57
CA LEU A 60 2.43 -16.60 -15.93
C LEU A 60 1.13 -17.26 -15.46
N ALA A 61 0.72 -17.03 -14.21
CA ALA A 61 -0.53 -17.55 -13.64
C ALA A 61 -1.75 -17.15 -14.46
N LEU A 62 -1.77 -15.91 -14.97
CA LEU A 62 -2.86 -15.38 -15.79
C LEU A 62 -2.94 -15.95 -17.20
N THR A 63 -1.94 -16.67 -17.69
CA THR A 63 -1.93 -17.20 -19.07
C THR A 63 -2.88 -18.38 -19.29
N CYS A 64 -3.34 -19.06 -18.24
CA CYS A 64 -4.43 -20.04 -18.31
C CYS A 64 -4.91 -20.48 -16.92
N LYS A 65 -6.12 -21.05 -16.85
CA LYS A 65 -6.70 -21.56 -15.60
C LYS A 65 -5.83 -22.58 -14.85
N LEU A 66 -5.15 -23.49 -15.56
CA LEU A 66 -4.30 -24.50 -14.91
C LEU A 66 -3.10 -23.87 -14.19
N PHE A 67 -2.49 -22.87 -14.83
CA PHE A 67 -1.38 -22.11 -14.25
C PHE A 67 -1.85 -21.24 -13.10
N TRP A 68 -3.03 -20.63 -13.20
CA TRP A 68 -3.65 -19.96 -12.08
C TRP A 68 -3.84 -20.90 -10.89
N ASP A 69 -4.55 -22.01 -11.08
CA ASP A 69 -4.91 -22.92 -9.99
C ASP A 69 -3.69 -23.52 -9.28
N LEU A 70 -2.60 -23.80 -10.02
CA LEU A 70 -1.35 -24.36 -9.47
C LEU A 70 -0.37 -23.29 -8.96
N GLY A 71 -0.28 -22.14 -9.61
CA GLY A 71 0.69 -21.09 -9.32
C GLY A 71 0.23 -20.05 -8.31
N ARG A 72 -1.08 -19.93 -8.07
CA ARG A 72 -1.67 -18.89 -7.20
C ARG A 72 -1.01 -18.81 -5.83
N LEU A 73 -0.73 -19.94 -5.19
CA LEU A 73 -0.10 -19.96 -3.87
C LEU A 73 1.33 -19.38 -3.89
N THR A 74 2.09 -19.66 -4.95
CA THR A 74 3.43 -19.10 -5.14
C THR A 74 3.34 -17.60 -5.39
N VAL A 75 2.41 -17.15 -6.23
CA VAL A 75 2.16 -15.73 -6.48
C VAL A 75 1.75 -15.00 -5.20
N GLU A 76 0.79 -15.54 -4.44
CA GLU A 76 0.38 -14.99 -3.13
C GLU A 76 1.57 -14.89 -2.18
N ARG A 77 2.37 -15.96 -2.06
CA ARG A 77 3.53 -15.96 -1.18
C ARG A 77 4.55 -14.90 -1.59
N GLN A 78 4.89 -14.80 -2.87
CA GLN A 78 5.85 -13.82 -3.37
C GLN A 78 5.34 -12.39 -3.23
N LEU A 79 4.06 -12.16 -3.54
CA LEU A 79 3.39 -10.90 -3.26
C LEU A 79 3.49 -10.54 -1.78
N ASN A 80 3.09 -11.45 -0.90
CA ASN A 80 3.12 -11.24 0.54
C ASN A 80 4.52 -10.92 1.03
N ILE A 81 5.56 -11.58 0.53
CA ILE A 81 6.95 -11.28 0.88
C ILE A 81 7.35 -9.88 0.38
N ALA A 82 7.03 -9.55 -0.88
CA ALA A 82 7.37 -8.27 -1.48
C ALA A 82 6.62 -7.09 -0.85
N THR A 83 5.49 -7.37 -0.20
CA THR A 83 4.61 -6.36 0.40
C THR A 83 4.44 -6.55 1.91
N ASP A 84 5.28 -7.34 2.59
CA ASP A 84 5.23 -7.38 4.05
C ASP A 84 6.03 -6.23 4.61
N TRP A 85 5.33 -5.21 5.12
CA TRP A 85 5.95 -4.09 5.83
C TRP A 85 5.78 -4.24 7.34
N THR A 86 5.20 -5.35 7.82
CA THR A 86 4.84 -5.49 9.23
C THR A 86 6.09 -5.29 10.09
N GLY A 87 6.04 -4.27 10.96
CA GLY A 87 7.17 -3.93 11.79
C GLY A 87 8.23 -3.03 11.14
N ASP A 88 8.13 -2.65 9.86
CA ASP A 88 9.04 -1.68 9.21
C ASP A 88 8.71 -0.23 9.56
N ARG A 89 9.69 0.66 9.41
CA ARG A 89 9.49 2.11 9.57
C ARG A 89 8.82 2.65 8.32
N LEU A 90 7.63 3.23 8.48
CA LEU A 90 6.85 3.77 7.36
C LEU A 90 6.93 5.28 7.32
N ALA A 91 7.12 5.84 6.12
CA ALA A 91 7.07 7.27 5.88
C ALA A 91 6.71 7.57 4.43
N CYS A 92 5.86 8.55 4.20
CA CYS A 92 5.62 9.11 2.88
C CYS A 92 6.25 10.49 2.84
N ILE A 93 7.38 10.63 2.14
CA ILE A 93 8.21 11.85 2.14
C ILE A 93 8.17 12.45 0.74
N GLY A 94 7.63 13.67 0.63
CA GLY A 94 7.66 14.41 -0.63
C GLY A 94 9.08 14.75 -1.09
N ASP A 95 9.26 14.93 -2.40
CA ASP A 95 10.53 15.34 -3.02
C ASP A 95 11.05 16.70 -2.52
N TYR A 96 10.16 17.57 -2.04
CA TYR A 96 10.49 18.86 -1.40
C TYR A 96 10.36 18.84 0.14
N ALA A 97 10.21 17.67 0.76
CA ALA A 97 9.87 17.59 2.18
C ALA A 97 11.05 17.85 3.12
N ALA A 98 12.29 17.78 2.66
CA ALA A 98 13.48 18.08 3.46
C ALA A 98 14.65 18.53 2.56
N GLU A 99 15.26 19.66 2.90
CA GLU A 99 16.52 20.12 2.29
C GLU A 99 17.73 19.48 2.99
N THR A 100 17.60 19.18 4.28
CA THR A 100 18.65 18.58 5.10
C THR A 100 18.16 17.33 5.85
N VAL A 101 19.08 16.44 6.22
CA VAL A 101 18.74 15.21 6.97
C VAL A 101 18.19 15.50 8.37
N ASP A 102 18.49 16.68 8.92
CA ASP A 102 17.98 17.13 10.22
C ASP A 102 16.52 17.59 10.16
N GLU A 103 16.02 17.90 8.97
CA GLU A 103 14.60 18.19 8.72
C GLU A 103 13.76 16.92 8.57
N LEU A 104 14.35 15.72 8.55
CA LEU A 104 13.58 14.48 8.49
C LEU A 104 12.92 14.15 9.85
N PRO A 105 11.80 13.40 9.85
CA PRO A 105 11.17 12.91 11.06
C PRO A 105 12.15 12.20 12.00
N LYS A 106 12.03 12.46 13.31
CA LYS A 106 12.90 11.80 14.30
C LYS A 106 12.65 10.29 14.30
N GLY A 107 13.74 9.52 14.33
CA GLY A 107 13.69 8.05 14.40
C GLY A 107 13.49 7.36 13.05
N ILE A 108 13.36 8.12 11.96
CA ILE A 108 13.21 7.54 10.63
C ILE A 108 14.50 6.91 10.09
N LEU A 109 15.64 7.54 10.37
CA LEU A 109 16.97 7.01 10.08
C LEU A 109 17.67 6.62 11.37
N ASN A 110 18.36 5.48 11.36
CA ASN A 110 19.35 5.14 12.37
C ASN A 110 20.70 5.81 12.05
N ASP A 111 21.68 5.69 12.94
CA ASP A 111 22.97 6.37 12.79
C ASP A 111 23.73 5.94 11.53
N SER A 112 23.67 4.66 11.14
CA SER A 112 24.32 4.17 9.93
C SER A 112 23.64 4.66 8.65
N GLU A 113 22.31 4.71 8.64
CA GLU A 113 21.51 5.20 7.52
C GLU A 113 21.67 6.71 7.34
N ARG A 114 21.71 7.45 8.45
CA ARG A 114 22.02 8.88 8.44
C ARG A 114 23.41 9.13 7.84
N ALA A 115 24.42 8.39 8.32
CA ALA A 115 25.77 8.52 7.79
C ALA A 115 25.85 8.19 6.29
N PHE A 116 25.10 7.19 5.82
CA PHE A 116 24.98 6.86 4.40
C PHE A 116 24.37 8.03 3.61
N VAL A 117 23.22 8.55 4.06
CA VAL A 117 22.52 9.65 3.38
C VAL A 117 23.39 10.90 3.32
N ASP A 118 24.04 11.27 4.43
CA ASP A 118 24.96 12.41 4.49
C ASP A 118 26.15 12.24 3.53
N ASP A 119 26.71 11.03 3.44
CA ASP A 119 27.79 10.74 2.49
C ASP A 119 27.32 10.82 1.05
N TYR A 120 26.17 10.22 0.74
CA TYR A 120 25.61 10.18 -0.61
C TYR A 120 25.24 11.57 -1.14
N ILE A 121 24.60 12.41 -0.31
CA ILE A 121 24.32 13.82 -0.64
C ILE A 121 25.62 14.54 -1.01
N ARG A 122 26.69 14.30 -0.26
CA ARG A 122 28.00 14.93 -0.47
C ARG A 122 28.70 14.43 -1.72
N THR A 123 28.64 13.13 -2.03
CA THR A 123 29.35 12.54 -3.17
C THR A 123 28.63 12.72 -4.49
N GLU A 124 27.31 12.53 -4.51
CA GLU A 124 26.50 12.56 -5.74
C GLU A 124 25.85 13.92 -6.01
N ASN A 125 26.01 14.88 -5.09
CA ASN A 125 25.43 16.23 -5.20
C ASN A 125 23.92 16.21 -5.49
N CYS A 126 23.20 15.33 -4.78
CA CYS A 126 21.75 15.18 -4.85
C CYS A 126 21.07 15.74 -3.59
N GLY A 127 19.75 15.94 -3.65
CA GLY A 127 18.96 16.27 -2.46
C GLY A 127 18.72 15.05 -1.55
N VAL A 128 18.15 15.30 -0.36
CA VAL A 128 17.78 14.27 0.62
C VAL A 128 16.89 13.18 0.00
N PHE A 129 15.91 13.57 -0.82
CA PHE A 129 15.03 12.61 -1.50
C PHE A 129 15.80 11.62 -2.40
N GLY A 130 16.79 12.12 -3.16
CA GLY A 130 17.64 11.28 -4.01
C GLY A 130 18.48 10.28 -3.20
N ALA A 131 19.00 10.72 -2.05
CA ALA A 131 19.77 9.85 -1.16
C ALA A 131 18.90 8.81 -0.44
N LEU A 132 17.67 9.16 -0.05
CA LEU A 132 16.69 8.22 0.51
C LEU A 132 16.27 7.16 -0.52
N MET A 133 16.12 7.54 -1.79
CA MET A 133 15.83 6.61 -2.88
C MET A 133 16.93 5.55 -3.04
N GLU A 134 18.20 5.94 -2.90
CA GLU A 134 19.32 5.01 -2.93
C GLU A 134 19.38 4.15 -1.65
N LEU A 135 19.22 4.75 -0.47
CA LEU A 135 19.26 4.03 0.79
C LEU A 135 18.19 2.93 0.84
N CYS A 136 17.00 3.25 0.36
CA CYS A 136 15.85 2.35 0.33
C CYS A 136 15.81 1.52 -0.95
N SER A 137 16.95 1.16 -1.55
CA SER A 137 17.04 0.36 -2.79
C SER A 137 16.29 -0.98 -2.67
N PHE A 138 14.98 -0.94 -2.84
CA PHE A 138 14.13 -2.07 -3.15
C PHE A 138 14.39 -2.46 -4.60
N GLU A 139 14.56 -3.76 -4.87
CA GLU A 139 14.64 -4.31 -6.23
C GLU A 139 13.39 -4.00 -7.09
N VAL A 140 12.31 -3.50 -6.50
CA VAL A 140 11.24 -2.82 -7.22
C VAL A 140 10.75 -1.67 -6.35
N PRO A 141 11.01 -0.39 -6.69
CA PRO A 141 10.25 0.69 -6.11
C PRO A 141 8.80 0.48 -6.54
N LEU A 142 7.89 0.19 -5.60
CA LEU A 142 6.46 0.12 -5.92
C LEU A 142 6.06 1.44 -6.56
N ASN A 143 5.88 1.46 -7.87
CA ASN A 143 5.47 2.63 -8.60
C ASN A 143 3.99 2.84 -8.28
N PRO A 144 3.58 3.97 -7.67
CA PRO A 144 2.20 4.16 -7.24
C PRO A 144 1.21 4.04 -8.39
N VAL A 145 1.65 4.42 -9.60
CA VAL A 145 0.85 4.38 -10.82
C VAL A 145 0.64 2.93 -11.31
N SER A 146 1.62 2.05 -11.09
CA SER A 146 1.61 0.67 -11.59
C SER A 146 1.48 -0.42 -10.53
N ASP A 147 1.65 -0.13 -9.24
CA ASP A 147 1.69 -1.10 -8.15
C ASP A 147 0.65 -0.85 -7.05
N LEU A 148 0.07 0.36 -7.00
CA LEU A 148 -0.88 0.79 -5.96
C LEU A 148 -2.20 1.26 -6.60
N PRO A 149 -3.05 0.34 -7.07
CA PRO A 149 -4.21 0.68 -7.91
C PRO A 149 -5.34 1.43 -7.19
N TRP A 150 -5.29 1.57 -5.85
CA TRP A 150 -6.34 2.27 -5.10
C TRP A 150 -6.14 3.78 -5.01
N ILE A 151 -5.03 4.34 -5.51
CA ILE A 151 -5.04 5.74 -5.93
C ILE A 151 -6.05 5.82 -7.06
N ARG A 152 -7.29 6.24 -6.74
CA ARG A 152 -8.40 6.33 -7.69
C ARG A 152 -7.93 7.08 -8.93
N HIS A 153 -7.71 6.27 -9.96
CA HIS A 153 -6.96 6.52 -11.17
C HIS A 153 -7.79 7.36 -12.15
N ARG A 154 -8.36 8.48 -11.71
CA ARG A 154 -9.03 9.41 -12.64
C ARG A 154 -8.08 10.47 -13.19
N ASP A 155 -7.02 10.80 -12.45
CA ASP A 155 -6.22 11.99 -12.74
C ASP A 155 -4.83 11.69 -13.33
N ILE A 156 -4.40 10.42 -13.40
CA ILE A 156 -3.04 10.03 -13.88
C ILE A 156 -3.04 9.52 -15.33
N PHE A 157 -4.21 9.42 -15.98
CA PHE A 157 -4.36 8.76 -17.30
C PHE A 157 -3.77 9.47 -18.52
N TYR A 158 -3.17 10.66 -18.37
CA TYR A 158 -2.89 11.49 -19.52
C TYR A 158 -1.54 11.24 -20.21
N GLU A 159 -0.61 10.47 -19.64
CA GLU A 159 0.78 10.44 -20.17
C GLU A 159 1.51 9.08 -20.10
N VAL A 160 0.83 7.94 -20.25
CA VAL A 160 1.52 6.62 -20.32
C VAL A 160 1.31 5.95 -21.68
N ASP A 161 2.39 5.42 -22.25
CA ASP A 161 2.43 4.69 -23.53
C ASP A 161 1.46 3.49 -23.56
N ASP A 162 0.89 3.20 -24.73
CA ASP A 162 -0.23 2.26 -24.93
C ASP A 162 0.10 0.81 -24.52
N ASP A 163 1.36 0.39 -24.69
CA ASP A 163 1.81 -0.97 -24.34
C ASP A 163 2.01 -1.14 -22.83
N LEU A 164 2.53 -0.12 -22.14
CA LEU A 164 2.61 -0.09 -20.67
C LEU A 164 1.22 -0.06 -20.06
N ARG A 165 0.28 0.65 -20.69
CA ARG A 165 -1.11 0.76 -20.24
C ARG A 165 -1.80 -0.61 -20.14
N THR A 166 -1.54 -1.54 -21.06
CA THR A 166 -2.20 -2.86 -21.06
C THR A 166 -1.65 -3.78 -19.97
N ALA A 167 -0.32 -3.88 -19.83
CA ALA A 167 0.30 -4.65 -18.75
C ALA A 167 -0.07 -4.08 -17.36
N MET A 168 -0.13 -2.76 -17.26
CA MET A 168 -0.56 -2.07 -16.05
C MET A 168 -2.04 -2.33 -15.75
N TYR A 169 -2.92 -2.39 -16.76
CA TYR A 169 -4.34 -2.68 -16.57
C TYR A 169 -4.59 -4.09 -16.02
N THR A 170 -3.87 -5.10 -16.52
CA THR A 170 -4.01 -6.48 -16.04
C THR A 170 -3.51 -6.62 -14.59
N TRP A 171 -2.41 -5.95 -14.26
CA TRP A 171 -1.90 -5.91 -12.89
C TRP A 171 -2.84 -5.12 -11.96
N LEU A 172 -3.37 -3.99 -12.44
CA LEU A 172 -4.34 -3.17 -11.73
C LEU A 172 -5.58 -3.97 -11.39
N VAL A 173 -6.16 -4.70 -12.36
CA VAL A 173 -7.32 -5.57 -12.13
C VAL A 173 -7.00 -6.69 -11.15
N LEU A 174 -5.81 -7.33 -11.26
CA LEU A 174 -5.39 -8.34 -10.29
C LEU A 174 -5.31 -7.79 -8.87
N VAL A 175 -4.67 -6.63 -8.72
CA VAL A 175 -4.49 -6.02 -7.41
C VAL A 175 -5.82 -5.48 -6.90
N GLU A 176 -6.65 -4.84 -7.73
CA GLU A 176 -8.03 -4.43 -7.41
C GLU A 176 -8.87 -5.61 -6.94
N GLU A 177 -8.87 -6.75 -7.64
CA GLU A 177 -9.63 -7.94 -7.25
C GLU A 177 -9.15 -8.54 -5.92
N VAL A 178 -7.85 -8.47 -5.63
CA VAL A 178 -7.32 -8.87 -4.31
C VAL A 178 -7.59 -7.81 -3.25
N VAL A 179 -7.66 -6.55 -3.66
CA VAL A 179 -7.84 -5.39 -2.79
C VAL A 179 -9.32 -5.21 -2.39
N ASP A 180 -10.23 -5.50 -3.32
CA ASP A 180 -11.70 -5.48 -3.18
C ASP A 180 -12.21 -6.58 -2.26
N ALA A 181 -11.39 -7.61 -2.00
CA ALA A 181 -11.48 -8.37 -0.76
C ALA A 181 -11.07 -7.49 0.43
N LYS A 182 -11.79 -6.37 0.64
CA LYS A 182 -11.59 -5.47 1.77
C LYS A 182 -11.58 -6.30 3.04
N ILE A 183 -10.45 -6.31 3.74
CA ILE A 183 -10.41 -6.86 5.10
C ILE A 183 -11.37 -5.99 5.88
N SER A 184 -12.48 -6.59 6.32
CA SER A 184 -13.44 -5.87 7.14
C SER A 184 -12.69 -5.32 8.36
N PRO A 185 -12.80 -4.00 8.66
CA PRO A 185 -12.23 -3.45 9.87
C PRO A 185 -12.90 -4.02 11.14
N GLU A 186 -14.00 -4.77 10.99
CA GLU A 186 -14.71 -5.40 12.10
C GLU A 186 -13.81 -6.40 12.85
N GLY A 187 -13.66 -6.18 14.16
CA GLY A 187 -12.82 -7.03 15.03
C GLY A 187 -11.32 -6.91 14.78
N MET A 188 -10.88 -5.99 13.92
CA MET A 188 -9.47 -5.72 13.63
C MET A 188 -8.97 -4.49 14.39
N VAL A 189 -7.67 -4.46 14.67
CA VAL A 189 -6.97 -3.31 15.21
C VAL A 189 -5.73 -2.98 14.37
N LEU A 190 -5.42 -1.69 14.28
CA LEU A 190 -4.21 -1.14 13.71
C LEU A 190 -3.30 -0.68 14.86
N PRO A 191 -2.40 -1.54 15.38
CA PRO A 191 -1.40 -1.17 16.36
C PRO A 191 -0.26 -0.35 15.74
N ASP A 192 0.08 0.75 16.41
CA ASP A 192 1.35 1.46 16.32
C ASP A 192 2.33 0.80 17.30
N LEU A 193 3.24 -0.01 16.76
CA LEU A 193 4.25 -0.75 17.50
C LEU A 193 5.30 0.17 18.14
N THR A 194 5.54 1.34 17.53
CA THR A 194 6.52 2.33 18.03
C THR A 194 6.00 3.01 19.30
N ALA A 195 4.77 3.51 19.26
CA ALA A 195 4.19 4.26 20.37
C ALA A 195 3.42 3.38 21.38
N ARG A 196 3.23 2.09 21.09
CA ARG A 196 2.35 1.16 21.82
C ARG A 196 0.92 1.68 21.92
N GLN A 197 0.41 2.16 20.78
CA GLN A 197 -0.95 2.68 20.64
C GLN A 197 -1.72 1.84 19.62
N TYR A 198 -3.03 1.95 19.56
CA TYR A 198 -3.81 1.25 18.53
C TYR A 198 -5.11 1.97 18.18
N ILE A 199 -5.60 1.70 16.98
CA ILE A 199 -6.93 2.10 16.52
C ILE A 199 -7.80 0.84 16.34
N ARG A 200 -9.04 0.91 16.81
CA ARG A 200 -10.04 -0.14 16.59
C ARG A 200 -10.77 0.08 15.27
N GLY A 201 -10.79 -0.94 14.42
CA GLY A 201 -11.59 -0.90 13.20
C GLY A 201 -13.09 -0.81 13.49
N ASN A 202 -13.56 -1.38 14.61
CA ASN A 202 -14.93 -1.16 15.10
C ASN A 202 -15.24 0.32 15.40
N ALA A 203 -14.28 1.07 15.94
CA ALA A 203 -14.46 2.51 16.18
C ALA A 203 -14.51 3.28 14.86
N PHE A 204 -13.69 2.91 13.86
CA PHE A 204 -13.77 3.45 12.51
C PHE A 204 -15.15 3.20 11.88
N ILE A 205 -15.67 1.96 11.95
CA ILE A 205 -17.01 1.62 11.46
C ILE A 205 -18.08 2.49 12.14
N ALA A 206 -18.04 2.57 13.47
CA ALA A 206 -19.01 3.34 14.24
C ALA A 206 -18.97 4.84 13.90
N LYS A 207 -17.78 5.38 13.60
CA LYS A 207 -17.61 6.79 13.21
C LYS A 207 -18.31 7.12 11.88
N CYS A 208 -18.30 6.18 10.94
CA CYS A 208 -18.93 6.36 9.63
C CYS A 208 -20.43 6.04 9.63
N GLN A 209 -20.88 5.14 10.51
CA GLN A 209 -22.28 4.75 10.61
C GLN A 209 -23.14 5.90 11.15
N GLY A 210 -24.16 6.31 10.39
CA GLY A 210 -25.10 7.35 10.80
C GLY A 210 -24.57 8.79 10.66
N ALA A 211 -23.38 8.98 10.08
CA ALA A 211 -22.86 10.30 9.76
C ALA A 211 -23.60 10.91 8.57
N GLU A 212 -23.81 12.23 8.58
CA GLU A 212 -24.30 12.97 7.43
C GLU A 212 -23.25 13.00 6.29
N ARG A 213 -23.66 13.40 5.08
CA ARG A 213 -22.68 13.61 4.01
C ARG A 213 -21.76 14.80 4.35
N PRO A 214 -20.46 14.73 3.98
CA PRO A 214 -19.85 13.71 3.13
C PRO A 214 -19.39 12.44 3.87
N LEU A 215 -19.31 12.45 5.21
CA LEU A 215 -18.71 11.37 6.02
C LEU A 215 -19.35 9.98 5.85
N SER A 216 -20.63 9.92 5.47
CA SER A 216 -21.25 8.63 5.10
C SER A 216 -20.56 7.95 3.91
N LEU A 217 -19.91 8.70 3.02
CA LEU A 217 -19.12 8.19 1.89
C LEU A 217 -17.71 7.75 2.32
N TRP A 218 -17.29 8.05 3.55
CA TRP A 218 -15.93 7.80 4.00
C TRP A 218 -15.55 6.31 3.86
N ARG A 219 -16.44 5.37 4.22
CA ARG A 219 -16.17 3.92 4.03
C ARG A 219 -16.24 3.43 2.59
N GLU A 220 -16.87 4.21 1.70
CA GLU A 220 -16.85 3.89 0.29
C GLU A 220 -15.46 4.17 -0.30
N TRP A 221 -14.74 5.13 0.28
CA TRP A 221 -13.53 5.69 -0.31
C TRP A 221 -12.28 5.29 0.46
N TRP A 222 -12.33 5.22 1.79
CA TRP A 222 -11.20 4.91 2.67
C TRP A 222 -11.52 3.72 3.60
N ASP A 223 -10.48 3.00 3.98
CA ASP A 223 -10.42 1.91 4.94
C ASP A 223 -9.46 2.26 6.10
N LEU A 224 -9.29 1.36 7.08
CA LEU A 224 -8.43 1.58 8.25
C LEU A 224 -6.96 1.85 7.87
N GLN A 225 -6.52 1.32 6.73
CA GLN A 225 -5.17 1.47 6.20
C GLN A 225 -4.91 2.90 5.72
N ASP A 226 -5.93 3.60 5.21
CA ASP A 226 -5.79 4.97 4.72
C ASP A 226 -5.42 5.94 5.87
N LEU A 227 -5.82 5.63 7.11
CA LEU A 227 -5.40 6.40 8.27
C LEU A 227 -3.89 6.35 8.49
N ILE A 228 -3.22 5.23 8.18
CA ILE A 228 -1.75 5.13 8.25
C ILE A 228 -1.15 6.17 7.32
N ILE A 229 -1.62 6.22 6.07
CA ILE A 229 -1.13 7.12 5.01
C ILE A 229 -1.12 8.55 5.51
N LEU A 230 -2.27 9.00 6.02
CA LEU A 230 -2.43 10.35 6.53
C LEU A 230 -1.44 10.64 7.65
N GLY A 231 -1.23 9.67 8.55
CA GLY A 231 -0.30 9.84 9.66
C GLY A 231 1.17 9.81 9.25
N ILE A 232 1.56 9.04 8.21
CA ILE A 232 2.96 8.89 7.81
C ILE A 232 3.42 9.92 6.77
N CYS A 233 2.50 10.61 6.11
CA CYS A 233 2.77 11.69 5.16
C CYS A 233 3.54 12.83 5.83
N TYR A 234 4.66 13.20 5.24
CA TYR A 234 5.60 14.20 5.73
C TYR A 234 5.88 15.25 4.65
N SER A 235 5.70 16.53 5.00
CA SER A 235 6.02 17.65 4.12
C SER A 235 6.41 18.88 4.92
N SER A 236 7.62 19.39 4.73
CA SER A 236 8.06 20.69 5.27
C SER A 236 7.28 21.87 4.67
N HIS A 237 6.60 21.68 3.53
CA HIS A 237 5.86 22.72 2.83
C HIS A 237 4.36 22.50 2.93
N CYS A 238 3.65 23.54 3.39
CA CYS A 238 2.19 23.57 3.56
C CYS A 238 1.39 23.83 2.29
N THR A 239 2.07 24.02 1.15
CA THR A 239 1.48 24.65 -0.05
C THR A 239 0.27 23.93 -0.64
N MET A 240 0.00 22.69 -0.22
CA MET A 240 -1.13 21.87 -0.66
C MET A 240 -2.15 21.54 0.44
N LEU A 241 -1.86 21.79 1.72
CA LEU A 241 -2.79 21.55 2.82
C LEU A 241 -3.45 22.88 3.22
N ARG A 242 -4.74 23.03 2.90
CA ARG A 242 -5.51 24.28 3.09
C ARG A 242 -5.64 24.79 4.53
N SER A 243 -5.14 24.07 5.55
CA SER A 243 -4.96 24.63 6.89
C SER A 243 -3.78 24.00 7.65
N GLU A 244 -2.70 24.78 7.81
CA GLU A 244 -1.55 24.43 8.66
C GLU A 244 -1.94 24.24 10.14
N SER A 245 -3.01 24.91 10.58
CA SER A 245 -3.35 25.04 11.99
C SER A 245 -4.25 23.94 12.55
N GLU A 246 -4.89 23.11 11.72
CA GLU A 246 -5.99 22.25 12.19
C GLU A 246 -5.66 20.76 12.28
N THR A 247 -4.61 20.25 11.61
CA THR A 247 -4.45 18.80 11.46
C THR A 247 -3.12 18.21 11.95
N SER A 248 -2.12 19.01 12.32
CA SER A 248 -0.78 18.53 12.76
C SER A 248 -0.06 17.59 11.77
N LEU A 249 -0.47 17.54 10.51
CA LEU A 249 0.04 16.59 9.51
C LEU A 249 1.34 17.03 8.84
N LEU A 250 1.71 18.31 8.95
CA LEU A 250 2.91 18.87 8.31
C LEU A 250 4.17 18.08 8.67
N HIS A 251 4.21 17.46 9.86
CA HIS A 251 5.36 16.70 10.30
C HIS A 251 5.13 15.19 10.38
N GLY A 252 4.06 14.69 9.75
CA GLY A 252 3.73 13.27 9.72
C GLY A 252 3.70 12.66 11.12
N LEU A 253 2.55 12.72 11.79
CA LEU A 253 2.33 12.26 13.17
C LEU A 253 2.94 10.89 13.48
N TRP A 254 3.04 10.04 12.45
CA TRP A 254 3.53 8.68 12.49
C TRP A 254 4.68 8.40 11.52
N SER A 255 5.28 9.44 10.95
CA SER A 255 6.39 9.24 10.03
C SER A 255 7.57 8.60 10.77
N GLY A 256 8.03 7.46 10.26
CA GLY A 256 9.02 6.59 10.89
C GLY A 256 8.44 5.60 11.92
N HIS A 257 7.12 5.57 12.16
CA HIS A 257 6.51 4.59 13.04
C HIS A 257 6.39 3.21 12.37
N ARG A 258 6.23 2.19 13.21
CA ARG A 258 6.08 0.79 12.82
C ARG A 258 4.66 0.35 13.14
N PHE A 259 4.02 -0.35 12.23
CA PHE A 259 2.63 -0.77 12.38
C PHE A 259 2.48 -2.29 12.22
N ASP A 260 1.29 -2.79 12.54
CA ASP A 260 0.81 -4.13 12.18
C ASP A 260 -0.72 -4.06 11.99
N VAL A 261 -1.36 -5.11 11.48
CA VAL A 261 -2.81 -5.26 11.43
C VAL A 261 -3.18 -6.62 11.99
N VAL A 262 -3.82 -6.62 13.16
CA VAL A 262 -4.10 -7.86 13.90
C VAL A 262 -5.55 -7.91 14.37
N GLU A 263 -6.03 -9.11 14.72
CA GLU A 263 -7.34 -9.26 15.35
C GLU A 263 -7.30 -8.65 16.76
N GLU A 264 -8.34 -7.94 17.18
CA GLU A 264 -8.40 -7.26 18.49
C GLU A 264 -8.11 -8.21 19.66
N LYS A 265 -8.58 -9.46 19.58
CA LYS A 265 -8.37 -10.50 20.59
C LYS A 265 -6.90 -10.94 20.75
N THR A 266 -6.05 -10.67 19.75
CA THR A 266 -4.62 -11.02 19.77
C THR A 266 -3.76 -9.95 20.42
N LEU A 267 -4.30 -8.73 20.59
CA LEU A 267 -3.62 -7.66 21.30
C LEU A 267 -3.54 -8.03 22.79
N THR A 268 -2.37 -8.48 23.25
CA THR A 268 -2.20 -8.94 24.63
C THR A 268 -2.52 -7.84 25.64
N ALA A 269 -3.26 -8.19 26.70
CA ALA A 269 -3.64 -7.25 27.75
C ALA A 269 -2.41 -6.71 28.50
N GLY A 270 -2.05 -5.46 28.26
CA GLY A 270 -1.07 -4.71 29.05
C GLY A 270 -0.26 -3.70 28.25
N GLY A 271 -0.47 -2.40 28.54
CA GLY A 271 0.40 -1.31 28.06
C GLY A 271 0.07 -0.70 26.70
N TRP A 272 -0.99 -1.17 26.03
CA TRP A 272 -1.49 -0.55 24.79
C TRP A 272 -2.48 0.57 25.10
N LYS A 273 -2.34 1.72 24.42
CA LYS A 273 -3.26 2.85 24.53
C LYS A 273 -4.17 2.91 23.31
N ASP A 274 -5.49 2.86 23.54
CA ASP A 274 -6.47 3.14 22.48
C ASP A 274 -6.45 4.63 22.15
N VAL A 275 -6.24 4.94 20.87
CA VAL A 275 -6.19 6.29 20.32
C VAL A 275 -7.21 6.52 19.21
N SER A 276 -8.19 5.61 19.09
CA SER A 276 -9.20 5.64 18.02
C SER A 276 -9.86 7.00 17.87
N ASP A 277 -10.39 7.59 18.95
CA ASP A 277 -11.12 8.86 18.88
C ASP A 277 -10.26 10.02 18.37
N GLN A 278 -8.99 10.09 18.81
CA GLN A 278 -8.08 11.17 18.44
C GLN A 278 -7.76 11.12 16.94
N LEU A 279 -7.44 9.94 16.42
CA LEU A 279 -7.01 9.80 15.02
C LEU A 279 -8.16 9.79 14.04
N LEU A 280 -9.29 9.19 14.43
CA LEU A 280 -10.51 9.27 13.63
C LEU A 280 -11.02 10.71 13.55
N HIS A 281 -10.79 11.54 14.57
CA HIS A 281 -11.08 12.96 14.46
C HIS A 281 -10.20 13.67 13.42
N VAL A 282 -8.88 13.38 13.40
CA VAL A 282 -7.96 13.93 12.39
C VAL A 282 -8.34 13.45 10.98
N GLY A 283 -8.55 12.15 10.80
CA GLY A 283 -8.98 11.58 9.52
C GLY A 283 -10.30 12.16 9.02
N GLN A 284 -11.26 12.40 9.93
CA GLN A 284 -12.55 13.00 9.60
C GLN A 284 -12.36 14.40 9.01
N ARG A 285 -11.56 15.24 9.67
CA ARG A 285 -11.34 16.62 9.25
C ARG A 285 -10.68 16.68 7.87
N LEU A 286 -9.78 15.75 7.58
CA LEU A 286 -9.14 15.65 6.26
C LEU A 286 -10.12 15.23 5.18
N PHE A 287 -10.93 14.22 5.47
CA PHE A 287 -11.94 13.75 4.53
C PHE A 287 -12.96 14.84 4.19
N GLU A 288 -13.38 15.64 5.19
CA GLU A 288 -14.25 16.80 5.00
C GLU A 288 -13.60 17.84 4.06
N VAL A 289 -12.31 18.18 4.28
CA VAL A 289 -11.57 19.14 3.44
C VAL A 289 -11.43 18.66 1.98
N ASP A 290 -11.18 17.37 1.78
CA ASP A 290 -11.07 16.77 0.45
C ASP A 290 -12.41 16.81 -0.30
N CYS A 291 -13.51 16.51 0.39
CA CYS A 291 -14.85 16.53 -0.19
C CYS A 291 -15.32 17.95 -0.56
N ASP A 292 -14.91 18.98 0.18
CA ASP A 292 -15.22 20.39 -0.12
C ASP A 292 -14.50 20.90 -1.39
N CYS A 293 -13.57 20.13 -1.96
CA CYS A 293 -12.85 20.47 -3.19
C CYS A 293 -13.58 20.03 -4.47
N TYR A 294 -14.70 19.29 -4.36
CA TYR A 294 -15.53 18.80 -5.47
C TYR A 294 -16.91 19.45 -5.51
#